data_AF-A0A2D9C421-F1
#
_entry.id   AF-A0A2D9C421-F1
#
_cell.length_a   1.000
_cell.length_b   1.000
_cell.length_c   1.000
_cell.angle_alpha   90.00
_cell.angle_beta   90.00
_cell.angle_gamma   90.00
#
_symmetry.space_group_name_H-M   'P 1'
#
loop_
_entity.id
_entity.type
_entity.pdbx_description
1 polymer ?
#
loop_
_entity_poly.entity_id
_entity_poly.type
_entity_poly.pdbx_seq_one_letter_code
_entity_poly.pdbx_strand_id
1 'polypeptide(L)'
;MAWITLTVDHVRDRLAFDELGAIEATGGGDGDRLAGILLQVTALVRAKVAACDDNPLGDAGTIPEECLHAAATLAKHDIRASLPSTGLEDEGDLRKDEYRAAQDFLSDVAACDIGIEKPDGSYIGGRDTGCFGGDPLYKF
;
A
#
# COMPACT_ATOMS: atom_id res chain seq x y z
N MET A 1 -5.43 1.14 17.37
CA MET A 1 -5.46 1.95 16.14
C MET A 1 -6.46 1.40 15.13
N ALA A 2 -6.77 2.16 14.08
CA ALA A 2 -7.82 1.81 13.12
C ALA A 2 -7.30 0.84 12.06
N TRP A 3 -7.77 -0.40 12.12
CA TRP A 3 -7.71 -1.27 10.96
C TRP A 3 -8.74 -0.77 9.96
N ILE A 4 -8.30 -0.48 8.74
CA ILE A 4 -9.13 0.16 7.72
C ILE A 4 -9.45 -0.81 6.60
N THR A 5 -10.59 -0.59 5.95
CA THR A 5 -10.92 -1.23 4.68
C THR A 5 -10.20 -0.47 3.56
N LEU A 6 -9.44 -1.19 2.73
CA LEU A 6 -8.84 -0.59 1.53
C LEU A 6 -9.95 -0.32 0.50
N THR A 7 -10.19 0.94 0.17
CA THR A 7 -11.23 1.38 -0.77
C THR A 7 -10.62 1.85 -2.09
N VAL A 8 -11.50 2.04 -3.08
CA VAL A 8 -11.14 2.67 -4.35
C VAL A 8 -10.63 4.08 -4.16
N ASP A 9 -11.23 4.84 -3.25
CA ASP A 9 -10.84 6.24 -3.02
C ASP A 9 -9.41 6.35 -2.49
N HIS A 10 -8.95 5.42 -1.65
CA HIS A 10 -7.55 5.36 -1.22
C HIS A 10 -6.57 5.18 -2.38
N VAL A 11 -6.97 4.49 -3.44
CA VAL A 11 -6.16 4.31 -4.64
C VAL A 11 -6.25 5.54 -5.54
N ARG A 12 -7.43 6.16 -5.63
CA ARG A 12 -7.66 7.39 -6.39
C ARG A 12 -6.83 8.57 -5.87
N ASP A 13 -6.72 8.72 -4.55
CA ASP A 13 -5.88 9.75 -3.93
C ASP A 13 -4.39 9.62 -4.30
N ARG A 14 -3.98 8.48 -4.88
CA ARG A 14 -2.60 8.15 -5.27
C ARG A 14 -2.38 8.15 -6.77
N LEU A 15 -3.45 8.23 -7.57
CA LEU A 15 -3.40 8.37 -9.01
C LEU A 15 -3.28 9.86 -9.34
N ALA A 16 -2.35 10.22 -10.22
CA ALA A 16 -2.38 11.55 -10.83
C ALA A 16 -3.65 11.69 -11.68
N PHE A 17 -4.19 12.91 -11.78
CA PHE A 17 -5.50 13.20 -12.39
C PHE A 17 -5.70 12.57 -13.78
N ASP A 18 -4.65 12.58 -14.62
CA ASP A 18 -4.70 12.02 -15.98
C ASP A 18 -4.75 10.48 -16.02
N GLU A 19 -4.31 9.80 -14.97
CA GLU A 19 -4.33 8.34 -14.87
C GLU A 19 -5.75 7.82 -14.57
N LEU A 20 -6.52 8.60 -13.80
CA LEU A 20 -7.90 8.30 -13.43
C LEU A 20 -8.80 8.27 -14.67
N GLY A 21 -8.60 9.25 -15.56
CA GLY A 21 -9.33 9.33 -16.83
C GLY A 21 -9.05 8.15 -17.77
N ALA A 22 -7.83 7.59 -17.77
CA ALA A 22 -7.50 6.41 -18.58
C ALA A 22 -8.16 5.12 -18.06
N ILE A 23 -8.27 4.98 -16.73
CA ILE A 23 -8.96 3.85 -16.07
C ILE A 23 -10.47 3.91 -16.34
N GLU A 24 -11.07 5.11 -16.28
CA GLU A 24 -12.50 5.32 -16.54
C GLU A 24 -12.84 5.17 -18.03
N ALA A 25 -11.98 5.65 -18.94
CA ALA A 25 -12.21 5.61 -20.38
C ALA A 25 -12.10 4.21 -21.02
N THR A 26 -11.36 3.28 -20.40
CA THR A 26 -11.22 1.90 -20.89
C THR A 26 -12.39 0.99 -20.52
N GLY A 27 -13.41 1.51 -19.82
CA GLY A 27 -14.45 0.67 -19.22
C GLY A 27 -13.91 -0.26 -18.13
N GLY A 28 -12.65 -0.07 -17.70
CA GLY A 28 -11.95 -0.89 -16.70
C GLY A 28 -12.47 -0.73 -15.27
N GLY A 29 -13.49 0.11 -15.10
CA GLY A 29 -14.25 0.35 -13.88
C GLY A 29 -15.49 -0.53 -13.71
N ASP A 30 -15.64 -1.64 -14.43
CA ASP A 30 -16.60 -2.68 -14.01
C ASP A 30 -16.13 -3.20 -12.65
N GLY A 31 -16.89 -2.85 -11.60
CA GLY A 31 -16.47 -2.86 -10.20
C GLY A 31 -15.87 -4.18 -9.69
N ASP A 32 -16.12 -5.30 -10.37
CA ASP A 32 -15.56 -6.61 -10.06
C ASP A 32 -14.04 -6.68 -10.21
N ARG A 33 -13.45 -6.04 -11.22
CA ARG A 33 -11.98 -6.13 -11.42
C ARG A 33 -11.24 -5.37 -10.32
N LEU A 34 -11.68 -4.14 -10.07
CA LEU A 34 -11.08 -3.29 -9.05
C LEU A 34 -11.29 -3.87 -7.66
N ALA A 35 -12.49 -4.36 -7.36
CA ALA A 35 -12.76 -5.09 -6.11
C ALA A 35 -11.87 -6.34 -5.98
N GLY A 36 -11.64 -7.06 -7.07
CA GLY A 36 -10.73 -8.22 -7.10
C GLY A 36 -9.28 -7.85 -6.77
N ILE A 37 -8.76 -6.76 -7.34
CA ILE A 37 -7.39 -6.27 -7.06
C ILE A 37 -7.29 -5.81 -5.61
N LEU A 38 -8.25 -5.01 -5.12
CA LEU A 38 -8.26 -4.55 -3.72
C LEU A 38 -8.31 -5.73 -2.74
N LEU A 39 -9.07 -6.78 -3.06
CA LEU A 39 -9.15 -7.99 -2.24
C LEU A 39 -7.81 -8.76 -2.24
N GLN A 40 -7.16 -8.88 -3.40
CA GLN A 40 -5.84 -9.52 -3.51
C GLN A 40 -4.77 -8.75 -2.73
N VAL A 41 -4.73 -7.42 -2.88
CA VAL A 41 -3.79 -6.55 -2.16
C VAL A 41 -4.04 -6.60 -0.66
N THR A 42 -5.31 -6.56 -0.24
CA THR A 42 -5.68 -6.70 1.18
C THR A 42 -5.21 -8.04 1.74
N ALA A 43 -5.43 -9.14 1.01
CA ALA A 43 -4.97 -10.47 1.43
C ALA A 43 -3.43 -10.54 1.50
N LEU A 44 -2.72 -9.94 0.55
CA LEU A 44 -1.26 -9.88 0.54
C LEU A 44 -0.71 -9.12 1.74
N VAL A 45 -1.22 -7.92 2.01
CA VAL A 45 -0.80 -7.11 3.17
C VAL A 45 -1.06 -7.87 4.47
N ARG A 46 -2.24 -8.49 4.60
CA ARG A 46 -2.55 -9.32 5.78
C ARG A 46 -1.60 -10.51 5.92
N ALA A 47 -1.24 -11.18 4.82
CA ALA A 47 -0.29 -12.29 4.86
C ALA A 47 1.11 -11.81 5.26
N LYS A 48 1.54 -10.63 4.81
CA LYS A 48 2.81 -10.01 5.21
C LYS A 48 2.83 -9.61 6.68
N VAL A 49 1.75 -9.00 7.18
CA VAL A 49 1.61 -8.70 8.61
C VAL A 49 1.62 -9.99 9.44
N ALA A 50 0.88 -11.01 9.02
CA ALA A 50 0.80 -12.31 9.69
C ALA A 50 2.09 -13.13 9.63
N ALA A 51 3.03 -12.80 8.74
CA ALA A 51 4.32 -13.48 8.66
C ALA A 51 5.22 -13.16 9.86
N CYS A 52 4.97 -12.05 10.53
CA CYS A 52 5.55 -11.73 11.82
C CYS A 52 4.60 -12.22 12.92
N ASP A 53 5.00 -13.28 13.66
CA ASP A 53 4.18 -13.88 14.74
C ASP A 53 3.81 -12.88 15.86
N ASP A 54 4.60 -11.82 15.95
CA ASP A 54 4.50 -10.74 16.93
C ASP A 54 3.45 -9.69 16.56
N ASN A 55 3.09 -9.56 15.28
CA ASN A 55 2.11 -8.59 14.81
C ASN A 55 0.67 -9.11 14.99
N PRO A 56 -0.21 -8.39 15.71
CA PRO A 56 -1.60 -8.79 15.83
C PRO A 56 -2.35 -8.57 14.52
N LEU A 57 -3.27 -9.46 14.18
CA LEU A 57 -4.21 -9.24 13.09
C LEU A 57 -5.51 -8.61 13.62
N GLY A 58 -6.01 -7.60 12.90
CA GLY A 58 -7.35 -7.05 13.10
C GLY A 58 -8.41 -7.80 12.29
N ASP A 59 -9.60 -7.21 12.21
CA ASP A 59 -10.79 -7.78 11.59
C ASP A 59 -10.54 -8.29 10.17
N ALA A 60 -11.21 -9.37 9.76
CA ALA A 60 -11.07 -9.90 8.41
C ALA A 60 -11.36 -8.84 7.33
N GLY A 61 -10.57 -8.80 6.27
CA GLY A 61 -10.74 -7.83 5.17
C GLY A 61 -10.25 -6.41 5.45
N THR A 62 -9.51 -6.20 6.53
CA THR A 62 -8.89 -4.90 6.85
C THR A 62 -7.36 -4.97 6.80
N ILE A 63 -6.72 -3.81 6.70
CA ILE A 63 -5.26 -3.63 6.78
C ILE A 63 -4.94 -2.62 7.91
N PRO A 64 -3.74 -2.68 8.51
CA PRO A 64 -3.28 -1.61 9.37
C PRO A 64 -3.10 -0.31 8.55
N GLU A 65 -3.44 0.83 9.15
CA GLU A 65 -3.40 2.15 8.51
C GLU A 65 -1.99 2.51 8.05
N GLU A 66 -0.96 2.06 8.75
CA GLU A 66 0.45 2.24 8.41
C GLU A 66 0.82 1.58 7.08
N CYS A 67 0.13 0.49 6.72
CA CYS A 67 0.30 -0.17 5.43
C CYS A 67 -0.52 0.47 4.30
N LEU A 68 -1.37 1.47 4.57
CA LEU A 68 -2.22 2.11 3.57
C LEU A 68 -1.41 2.63 2.39
N HIS A 69 -0.29 3.31 2.67
CA HIS A 69 0.56 3.90 1.63
C HIS A 69 1.07 2.83 0.66
N ALA A 70 1.63 1.74 1.19
CA ALA A 70 2.17 0.63 0.40
C ALA A 70 1.06 -0.14 -0.32
N ALA A 71 -0.05 -0.43 0.36
CA ALA A 71 -1.20 -1.13 -0.20
C ALA A 71 -1.80 -0.38 -1.39
N ALA A 72 -2.02 0.93 -1.26
CA ALA A 72 -2.57 1.74 -2.35
C ALA A 72 -1.62 1.83 -3.55
N THR A 73 -0.30 1.87 -3.33
CA THR A 73 0.72 1.85 -4.40
C THR A 73 0.71 0.53 -5.17
N LEU A 74 0.63 -0.61 -4.46
CA LEU A 74 0.51 -1.93 -5.11
C LEU A 74 -0.76 -2.02 -5.93
N ALA A 75 -1.91 -1.65 -5.36
CA ALA A 75 -3.19 -1.65 -6.06
C ALA A 75 -3.15 -0.77 -7.32
N LYS A 76 -2.58 0.43 -7.23
CA LYS A 76 -2.38 1.33 -8.38
C LYS A 76 -1.59 0.65 -9.50
N HIS A 77 -0.48 0.00 -9.14
CA HIS A 77 0.38 -0.69 -10.12
C HIS A 77 -0.36 -1.86 -10.79
N ASP A 78 -1.05 -2.69 -10.02
CA ASP A 78 -1.79 -3.85 -10.54
C ASP A 78 -2.97 -3.44 -11.44
N ILE A 79 -3.66 -2.35 -11.09
CA ILE A 79 -4.72 -1.77 -11.92
C ILE A 79 -4.14 -1.35 -13.27
N ARG A 80 -3.03 -0.61 -13.28
CA ARG A 80 -2.36 -0.20 -14.52
C ARG A 80 -1.88 -1.38 -15.35
N ALA A 81 -1.27 -2.39 -14.72
CA ALA A 81 -0.82 -3.61 -15.39
C ALA A 81 -1.98 -4.39 -16.05
N SER A 82 -3.20 -4.23 -15.54
CA SER A 82 -4.39 -4.83 -16.12
C SER A 82 -4.98 -4.07 -17.32
N LEU A 83 -4.52 -2.85 -17.60
CA LEU A 83 -4.98 -2.04 -18.73
C LEU A 83 -4.22 -2.41 -20.01
N PRO A 84 -4.86 -2.37 -21.19
CA PRO A 84 -4.17 -2.53 -22.46
C PRO A 84 -3.12 -1.42 -22.62
N SER A 85 -1.87 -1.80 -22.89
CA SER A 85 -0.77 -0.84 -23.01
C SER A 85 -1.02 0.12 -24.19
N THR A 86 -1.00 1.43 -23.91
CA THR A 86 -1.16 2.46 -24.95
C THR A 86 0.14 2.78 -25.68
N GLY A 87 1.19 1.94 -25.55
CA GLY A 87 2.49 2.13 -26.20
C GLY A 87 3.32 3.30 -25.65
N LEU A 88 2.91 3.92 -24.53
CA LEU A 88 3.69 4.91 -23.81
C LEU A 88 4.55 4.22 -22.75
N GLU A 89 5.59 3.52 -23.21
CA GLU A 89 6.48 2.69 -22.37
C GLU A 89 7.57 3.51 -21.65
N ASP A 90 7.61 4.84 -21.85
CA ASP A 90 8.70 5.72 -21.41
C ASP A 90 8.47 6.42 -20.04
N GLU A 91 7.61 5.83 -19.22
CA GLU A 91 7.18 6.35 -17.90
C GLU A 91 7.85 5.60 -16.72
N GLY A 92 8.98 4.95 -17.00
CA GLY A 92 9.27 3.59 -16.54
C GLY A 92 10.22 3.35 -15.35
N ASP A 93 10.80 4.36 -14.69
CA ASP A 93 11.76 4.11 -13.59
C ASP A 93 11.25 4.56 -12.21
N LEU A 94 10.86 5.83 -12.03
CA LEU A 94 10.35 6.33 -10.74
C LEU A 94 9.15 5.52 -10.21
N ARG A 95 8.27 5.07 -11.10
CA ARG A 95 7.11 4.23 -10.74
C ARG A 95 7.50 2.82 -10.33
N LYS A 96 8.52 2.24 -10.95
CA LYS A 96 9.05 0.93 -10.56
C LYS A 96 9.74 1.01 -9.21
N ASP A 97 10.41 2.13 -8.93
CA ASP A 97 11.06 2.37 -7.65
C ASP A 97 10.04 2.57 -6.53
N GLU A 98 8.94 3.30 -6.77
CA GLU A 98 7.80 3.38 -5.83
C GLU A 98 7.18 2.01 -5.55
N TYR A 99 6.98 1.19 -6.58
CA TYR A 99 6.45 -0.17 -6.44
C TYR A 99 7.40 -1.10 -5.69
N ARG A 100 8.72 -0.97 -5.90
CA ARG A 100 9.75 -1.70 -5.14
C ARG A 100 9.76 -1.25 -3.69
N ALA A 101 9.80 0.05 -3.42
CA ALA A 101 9.77 0.60 -2.07
C ALA A 101 8.54 0.13 -1.27
N ALA A 102 7.36 0.03 -1.92
CA ALA A 102 6.16 -0.51 -1.30
C ALA A 102 6.30 -2.01 -0.94
N GLN A 103 6.90 -2.82 -1.81
CA GLN A 103 7.17 -4.23 -1.53
C GLN A 103 8.24 -4.43 -0.46
N ASP A 104 9.27 -3.58 -0.45
CA ASP A 104 10.34 -3.60 0.54
C ASP A 104 9.76 -3.27 1.92
N PHE A 105 8.95 -2.20 2.04
CA PHE A 105 8.25 -1.88 3.28
C PHE A 105 7.40 -3.04 3.81
N LEU A 106 6.61 -3.70 2.96
CA LEU A 106 5.82 -4.86 3.39
C LEU A 106 6.69 -6.08 3.75
N SER A 107 7.88 -6.18 3.16
CA SER A 107 8.84 -7.23 3.50
C SER A 107 9.52 -6.95 4.83
N ASP A 108 9.80 -5.68 5.15
CA ASP A 108 10.30 -5.26 6.47
C ASP A 108 9.24 -5.48 7.57
N VAL A 109 7.95 -5.21 7.28
CA VAL A 109 6.84 -5.57 8.17
C VAL A 109 6.77 -7.08 8.40
N ALA A 110 6.94 -7.88 7.34
CA ALA A 110 6.98 -9.34 7.45
C ALA A 110 8.21 -9.87 8.21
N ALA A 111 9.34 -9.16 8.13
CA ALA A 111 10.56 -9.48 8.86
C ALA A 111 10.53 -9.03 10.33
N CYS A 112 9.42 -8.46 10.80
CA CYS A 112 9.31 -7.78 12.10
C CYS A 112 10.29 -6.60 12.26
N ASP A 113 10.88 -6.09 11.17
CA ASP A 113 11.78 -4.93 11.17
C ASP A 113 10.98 -3.61 11.24
N ILE A 114 9.70 -3.64 10.86
CA ILE A 114 8.73 -2.57 11.11
C ILE A 114 7.59 -3.16 11.94
N GLY A 115 7.43 -2.65 13.16
CA GLY A 115 6.34 -3.05 14.04
C GLY A 115 5.03 -2.40 13.66
N ILE A 116 3.96 -3.19 13.64
CA ILE A 116 2.60 -2.67 13.60
C ILE A 116 2.18 -2.40 15.05
N GLU A 117 1.71 -1.18 15.35
CA GLU A 117 1.31 -0.88 16.72
C GLU A 117 0.07 -1.69 17.10
N LYS A 118 0.14 -2.25 18.31
CA LYS A 118 -0.87 -3.14 18.83
C LYS A 118 -2.13 -2.36 19.23
N PRO A 119 -3.31 -3.02 19.28
CA PRO A 119 -4.54 -2.38 19.75
C PRO A 119 -4.47 -1.91 21.21
N ASP A 120 -3.48 -2.35 22.00
CA ASP A 120 -3.20 -1.88 23.36
C ASP A 120 -2.27 -0.65 23.43
N GLY A 121 -1.84 -0.11 22.28
CA GLY A 121 -0.95 1.05 22.18
C GLY A 121 0.53 0.73 22.39
N SER A 122 0.90 -0.56 22.48
CA SER A 122 2.31 -0.96 22.52
C SER A 122 2.88 -1.11 21.10
N TYR A 123 4.11 -0.63 20.91
CA TYR A 123 4.87 -0.85 19.68
C TYR A 123 5.74 -2.10 19.84
N ILE A 124 5.86 -2.90 18.77
CA ILE A 124 6.94 -3.88 18.68
C ILE A 124 8.10 -3.18 18.00
N GLY A 125 9.14 -2.87 18.78
CA GLY A 125 10.32 -2.19 18.29
C GLY A 125 11.06 -3.04 17.26
N GLY A 126 10.87 -2.73 15.98
CA GLY A 126 11.80 -3.07 14.92
C GLY A 126 12.94 -2.05 14.93
N ARG A 127 14.16 -2.54 15.13
CA ARG A 127 15.47 -1.85 15.27
C ARG A 127 15.44 -0.38 15.72
N ASP A 128 16.11 -0.11 16.85
CA ASP A 128 16.64 1.21 17.26
C ASP A 128 17.64 1.80 16.23
N THR A 129 17.23 2.02 15.00
CA THR A 129 17.99 2.72 13.97
C THR A 129 17.21 3.96 13.59
N GLY A 130 17.51 5.05 14.29
CA GLY A 130 16.98 6.39 14.08
C GLY A 130 17.27 6.98 12.70
N CYS A 131 16.62 6.46 11.66
CA CYS A 131 16.66 6.99 10.31
C CYS A 131 15.24 7.07 9.70
N PHE A 132 14.22 7.47 10.46
CA PHE A 132 13.12 8.21 9.85
C PHE A 132 13.59 9.66 9.72
N GLY A 133 14.06 9.99 8.51
CA GLY A 133 14.44 11.34 8.10
C GLY A 133 13.28 12.31 8.29
N GLY A 134 13.26 12.92 9.46
CA GLY A 134 12.37 14.00 9.82
C GLY A 134 13.10 14.86 10.84
N ASP A 135 14.17 15.54 10.40
CA ASP A 135 14.52 16.80 11.06
C ASP A 135 13.23 17.64 11.08
N PRO A 136 12.73 18.06 12.25
CA PRO A 136 11.65 19.03 12.31
C PRO A 136 12.21 20.36 11.80
N LEU A 137 12.24 20.53 10.48
CA LEU A 137 12.48 21.80 9.84
C LEU A 137 11.33 22.73 10.25
N TYR A 138 11.73 23.76 10.98
CA TYR A 138 11.01 24.99 11.33
C TYR A 138 9.96 24.90 12.45
N LYS A 139 10.39 25.33 13.64
CA LYS A 139 9.57 26.18 14.50
C LYS A 139 10.04 27.62 14.34
N PHE A 140 9.08 28.52 14.12
CA PHE A 140 9.22 29.98 13.97
C PHE A 140 10.00 30.62 15.11
#